data_AF-A0A423VBU1-F1
#
_entry.id   AF-A0A423VBU1-F1
#
_cell.length_a   1.000
_cell.length_b   1.000
_cell.length_c   1.000
_cell.angle_alpha   90.00
_cell.angle_beta   90.00
_cell.angle_gamma   90.00
#
_symmetry.space_group_name_H-M   'P 1'
#
loop_
_entity.id
_entity.type
_entity.pdbx_description
1 polymer ?
#
loop_
_entity_poly.entity_id
_entity_poly.type
_entity_poly.pdbx_seq_one_letter_code
_entity_poly.pdbx_strand_id
1 'polypeptide(L)'
;MSVNNIYVSLTAVANGTGDLVLQGGDPGVYPGTPAYVNTSSTSTGHIFSDAIVFDLMSSSAVEPALYGISVPDLGELYGFAINVFAVKGYQEFEFAVDNGTIAHKITSASQNWFACSDIVNNVASTVLKWGVFASDGSFPVGCMPTTVIQNFNVPGIRGATS
;
A
#
# COMPACT_ATOMS: atom_id res chain seq x y z
N MET A 1 5.07 -2.60 5.17
CA MET A 1 4.62 -3.99 4.89
C MET A 1 5.53 -4.98 5.61
N SER A 2 5.14 -6.24 5.79
CA SER A 2 5.96 -7.28 6.42
C SER A 2 6.67 -8.13 5.37
N VAL A 3 7.99 -8.22 5.44
CA VAL A 3 8.82 -9.08 4.58
C VAL A 3 9.61 -10.01 5.48
N ASN A 4 9.41 -11.33 5.36
CA ASN A 4 10.05 -12.33 6.22
C ASN A 4 9.87 -12.04 7.73
N ASN A 5 8.66 -11.64 8.14
CA ASN A 5 8.31 -11.25 9.52
C ASN A 5 8.99 -9.97 10.04
N ILE A 6 9.63 -9.19 9.18
CA ILE A 6 10.21 -7.89 9.51
C ILE A 6 9.40 -6.80 8.81
N TYR A 7 8.93 -5.82 9.58
CA TYR A 7 8.26 -4.66 8.99
C TYR A 7 9.28 -3.74 8.32
N VAL A 8 9.07 -3.51 7.03
CA VAL A 8 9.78 -2.49 6.25
C VAL A 8 8.83 -1.33 5.93
N SER A 9 9.39 -0.12 5.88
CA SER A 9 8.67 1.07 5.44
C SER A 9 8.26 0.94 3.97
N LEU A 10 7.22 1.67 3.56
CA LEU A 10 6.83 1.79 2.16
C LEU A 10 7.25 3.16 1.65
N THR A 11 7.90 3.17 0.49
CA THR A 11 8.37 4.37 -0.21
C THR A 11 7.67 4.44 -1.56
N ALA A 12 6.97 5.53 -1.81
CA ALA A 12 6.38 5.83 -3.10
C ALA A 12 7.48 6.26 -4.09
N VAL A 13 7.64 5.49 -5.17
CA VAL A 13 8.70 5.69 -6.17
C VAL A 13 8.08 5.86 -7.55
N ALA A 14 8.57 6.82 -8.33
CA ALA A 14 8.15 6.99 -9.72
C ALA A 14 8.56 5.78 -10.56
N ASN A 15 7.63 5.28 -11.39
CA ASN A 15 7.84 4.13 -12.27
C ASN A 15 7.86 4.51 -13.77
N GLY A 16 7.84 5.82 -14.09
CA GLY A 16 7.78 6.34 -15.45
C GLY A 16 6.38 6.56 -16.04
N THR A 17 5.30 6.21 -15.33
CA THR A 17 3.91 6.37 -15.83
C THR A 17 3.09 7.47 -15.12
N GLY A 18 3.73 8.32 -14.30
CA GLY A 18 3.08 9.39 -13.53
C GLY A 18 2.51 8.92 -12.18
N ASP A 19 2.01 7.68 -12.14
CA ASP A 19 1.68 6.99 -10.89
C ASP A 19 2.94 6.49 -10.17
N LEU A 20 2.83 6.28 -8.86
CA LEU A 20 3.95 5.81 -8.05
C LEU A 20 3.71 4.36 -7.62
N VAL A 21 4.77 3.56 -7.60
CA VAL A 21 4.74 2.21 -7.00
C VAL A 21 5.20 2.26 -5.55
N LEU A 22 4.70 1.34 -4.73
CA LEU A 22 5.04 1.27 -3.31
C LEU A 22 6.15 0.24 -3.08
N GLN A 23 7.39 0.73 -3.02
CA GLN A 23 8.58 -0.09 -2.80
C GLN A 23 8.85 -0.25 -1.30
N GLY A 24 9.25 -1.45 -0.87
CA GLY A 24 9.79 -1.68 0.47
C GLY A 24 11.12 -0.97 0.67
N GLY A 25 11.22 -0.17 1.72
CA GLY A 25 12.48 0.44 2.14
C GLY A 25 13.43 -0.56 2.77
N ASP A 26 14.69 -0.16 2.93
CA ASP A 26 15.67 -0.95 3.67
C ASP A 26 15.23 -1.15 5.12
N PRO A 27 15.44 -2.35 5.71
CA PRO A 27 15.21 -2.61 7.14
C PRO A 27 16.12 -1.71 7.99
N GLY A 28 15.61 -0.53 8.37
CA GLY A 28 16.36 0.49 9.11
C GLY A 28 16.18 1.91 8.57
N VAL A 29 15.67 2.07 7.35
CA VAL A 29 15.30 3.39 6.80
C VAL A 29 13.87 3.72 7.23
N TYR A 30 13.77 4.62 8.21
CA TYR A 30 12.54 5.14 8.78
C TYR A 30 12.65 6.65 8.98
N PRO A 31 11.58 7.43 8.70
CA PRO A 31 10.30 7.00 8.15
C PRO A 31 10.35 6.68 6.64
N GLY A 32 9.36 5.91 6.18
CA GLY A 32 9.03 5.81 4.75
C GLY A 32 8.25 7.03 4.27
N THR A 33 7.42 6.84 3.25
CA THR A 33 6.54 7.90 2.76
C THR A 33 5.51 8.32 3.82
N PRO A 34 5.44 9.62 4.19
CA PRO A 34 4.40 10.14 5.08
C PRO A 34 3.00 9.80 4.57
N ALA A 35 2.15 9.29 5.45
CA ALA A 35 0.78 8.92 5.12
C ALA A 35 -0.19 9.21 6.26
N TYR A 36 -1.44 9.47 5.92
CA TYR A 36 -2.54 9.60 6.86
C TYR A 36 -3.78 8.85 6.35
N VAL A 37 -4.72 8.60 7.25
CA VAL A 37 -6.03 8.03 6.93
C VAL A 37 -7.03 9.17 6.80
N ASN A 38 -7.76 9.18 5.69
CA ASN A 38 -8.93 10.03 5.52
C ASN A 38 -10.19 9.17 5.56
N THR A 39 -11.06 9.42 6.53
CA THR A 39 -12.28 8.62 6.72
C THR A 39 -13.49 9.38 6.17
N SER A 40 -14.23 8.78 5.23
CA SER A 40 -15.43 9.39 4.62
C SER A 40 -16.71 9.19 5.43
N SER A 41 -16.78 8.13 6.25
CA SER A 41 -17.93 7.81 7.09
C SER A 41 -17.49 7.13 8.39
N THR A 42 -17.98 7.62 9.52
CA THR A 42 -17.75 7.02 10.85
C THR A 42 -18.95 6.19 11.31
N SER A 43 -19.92 5.91 10.44
CA SER A 43 -21.09 5.13 10.83
C SER A 43 -20.71 3.67 11.06
N THR A 44 -21.22 3.09 12.14
CA THR A 44 -20.89 1.74 12.63
C THR A 44 -21.25 0.59 11.67
N GLY A 45 -21.85 0.89 10.52
CA GLY A 45 -22.20 -0.08 9.47
C GLY A 45 -21.24 -0.13 8.27
N HIS A 46 -20.26 0.77 8.18
CA HIS A 46 -19.32 0.83 7.07
C HIS A 46 -17.89 0.64 7.57
N ILE A 47 -17.44 -0.61 7.60
CA ILE A 47 -16.08 -0.98 8.04
C ILE A 47 -15.03 -0.48 7.03
N PHE A 48 -15.37 -0.48 5.74
CA PHE A 48 -14.53 0.03 4.67
C PHE A 48 -15.01 1.43 4.26
N SER A 49 -14.44 2.46 4.87
CA SER A 49 -14.76 3.87 4.62
C SER A 49 -13.54 4.78 4.65
N ASP A 50 -12.35 4.19 4.74
CA ASP A 50 -11.07 4.88 4.81
C ASP A 50 -10.41 4.96 3.44
N ALA A 51 -9.71 6.06 3.21
CA ALA A 51 -8.72 6.22 2.16
C ALA A 51 -7.34 6.39 2.79
N ILE A 52 -6.34 5.71 2.23
CA ILE A 52 -4.93 5.89 2.62
C ILE A 52 -4.31 6.93 1.70
N VAL A 53 -3.85 8.04 2.29
CA VAL A 53 -3.32 9.18 1.54
C VAL A 53 -1.86 9.43 1.93
N PHE A 54 -0.99 9.49 0.94
CA PHE A 54 0.40 9.93 1.09
C PHE A 54 0.51 11.44 0.95
N ASP A 55 1.16 12.08 1.92
CA ASP A 55 1.50 13.50 1.87
C ASP A 55 2.90 13.67 1.30
N LEU A 56 2.96 14.00 0.00
CA LEU A 56 4.20 14.24 -0.74
C LEU A 56 4.34 15.71 -1.15
N MET A 57 3.64 16.64 -0.48
CA MET A 57 3.65 18.07 -0.79
C MET A 57 5.04 18.73 -0.66
N SER A 58 5.96 18.09 0.08
CA SER A 58 7.35 18.54 0.26
C SER A 58 8.39 17.67 -0.45
N SER A 59 7.95 16.70 -1.26
CA SER A 59 8.86 15.79 -1.95
C SER A 59 9.68 16.48 -3.02
N SER A 60 10.98 16.17 -3.08
CA SER A 60 11.86 16.56 -4.19
C SER A 60 12.08 15.42 -5.20
N ALA A 61 11.63 14.20 -4.88
CA ALA A 61 11.86 12.99 -5.68
C ALA A 61 10.71 12.68 -6.63
N VAL A 62 9.50 13.16 -6.32
CA VAL A 62 8.29 13.02 -7.15
C VAL A 62 7.56 14.34 -7.20
N GLU A 63 6.56 14.47 -8.08
CA GLU A 63 5.78 15.70 -8.18
C GLU A 63 5.08 16.01 -6.83
N PRO A 64 5.20 17.25 -6.29
CA PRO A 64 4.55 17.61 -5.03
C PRO A 64 3.02 17.58 -5.14
N ALA A 65 2.39 16.64 -4.43
CA ALA A 65 0.94 16.52 -4.32
C ALA A 65 0.53 15.56 -3.19
N LEU A 66 -0.78 15.40 -3.00
CA LEU A 66 -1.36 14.29 -2.27
C LEU A 66 -1.60 13.12 -3.24
N TYR A 67 -1.30 11.91 -2.79
CA TYR A 67 -1.50 10.68 -3.57
C TYR A 67 -2.32 9.68 -2.77
N GLY A 68 -3.39 9.15 -3.34
CA GLY A 68 -4.17 8.08 -2.72
C GLY A 68 -3.68 6.71 -3.15
N ILE A 69 -3.69 5.74 -2.25
CA ILE A 69 -3.53 4.33 -2.63
C ILE A 69 -4.71 3.94 -3.52
N SER A 70 -4.38 3.29 -4.64
CA SER A 70 -5.33 2.64 -5.53
C SER A 70 -5.00 1.16 -5.64
N VAL A 71 -6.02 0.34 -5.41
CA VAL A 71 -5.95 -1.11 -5.60
C VAL A 71 -6.87 -1.50 -6.77
N PRO A 72 -6.35 -2.14 -7.82
CA PRO A 72 -7.18 -2.59 -8.93
C PRO A 72 -8.02 -3.81 -8.54
N ASP A 73 -9.25 -3.87 -9.05
CA ASP A 73 -10.10 -5.06 -8.95
C ASP A 73 -9.55 -6.17 -9.84
N LEU A 74 -9.22 -7.31 -9.23
CA LEU A 74 -8.66 -8.47 -9.92
C LEU A 74 -9.72 -9.44 -10.44
N GLY A 75 -11.00 -9.27 -10.10
CA GLY A 75 -12.07 -10.16 -10.53
C GLY A 75 -11.77 -11.63 -10.21
N GLU A 76 -12.05 -12.54 -11.13
CA GLU A 76 -11.87 -14.00 -10.97
C GLU A 76 -10.50 -14.51 -11.46
N LEU A 77 -9.46 -13.68 -11.41
CA LEU A 77 -8.11 -14.16 -11.69
C LEU A 77 -7.62 -15.10 -10.58
N TYR A 78 -6.61 -15.93 -10.90
CA TYR A 78 -6.00 -16.88 -9.97
C TYR A 78 -4.48 -16.84 -10.09
N GLY A 79 -3.78 -16.86 -8.95
CA GLY A 79 -2.31 -16.88 -8.91
C GLY A 79 -1.64 -15.64 -9.50
N PHE A 80 -2.33 -14.50 -9.44
CA PHE A 80 -1.90 -13.25 -10.06
C PHE A 80 -1.73 -12.14 -9.02
N ALA A 81 -0.75 -11.26 -9.24
CA ALA A 81 -0.54 -10.06 -8.44
C ALA A 81 -0.17 -8.87 -9.33
N ILE A 82 -0.68 -7.69 -8.99
CA ILE A 82 -0.48 -6.44 -9.70
C ILE A 82 -0.03 -5.34 -8.75
N ASN A 83 0.69 -4.37 -9.29
CA ASN A 83 1.19 -3.25 -8.51
C ASN A 83 0.05 -2.48 -7.85
N VAL A 84 0.29 -2.11 -6.60
CA VAL A 84 -0.49 -1.11 -5.88
C VAL A 84 0.10 0.24 -6.24
N PHE A 85 -0.74 1.17 -6.66
CA PHE A 85 -0.29 2.49 -7.09
C PHE A 85 -0.65 3.56 -6.06
N ALA A 86 0.19 4.57 -5.93
CA ALA A 86 -0.20 5.85 -5.38
C ALA A 86 -0.52 6.79 -6.54
N VAL A 87 -1.77 7.22 -6.63
CA VAL A 87 -2.31 7.99 -7.75
C VAL A 87 -2.56 9.43 -7.31
N LYS A 88 -2.08 10.38 -8.10
CA LYS A 88 -2.12 11.81 -7.78
C LYS A 88 -3.56 12.31 -7.66
N GLY A 89 -3.88 12.96 -6.55
CA GLY A 89 -5.21 13.55 -6.30
C GLY A 89 -6.35 12.54 -6.17
N TYR A 90 -6.04 11.24 -6.13
CA TYR A 90 -7.01 10.17 -5.99
C TYR A 90 -7.28 9.84 -4.53
N GLN A 91 -8.47 9.35 -4.22
CA GLN A 91 -8.81 8.76 -2.93
C GLN A 91 -9.84 7.64 -3.15
N GLU A 92 -9.56 6.47 -2.61
CA GLU A 92 -10.42 5.30 -2.66
C GLU A 92 -10.90 4.99 -1.24
N PHE A 93 -12.20 5.10 -1.00
CA PHE A 93 -12.80 4.87 0.33
C PHE A 93 -13.27 3.41 0.50
N GLU A 94 -12.39 2.48 0.12
CA GLU A 94 -12.63 1.05 0.24
C GLU A 94 -11.60 0.36 1.16
N PHE A 95 -10.84 1.14 1.92
CA PHE A 95 -9.96 0.62 2.97
C PHE A 95 -10.62 0.62 4.33
N ALA A 96 -10.08 -0.22 5.22
CA ALA A 96 -10.36 -0.24 6.64
C ALA A 96 -9.04 -0.27 7.40
N VAL A 97 -8.90 0.58 8.42
CA VAL A 97 -7.76 0.53 9.34
C VAL A 97 -8.20 0.09 10.73
N ASP A 98 -7.80 -1.13 11.13
CA ASP A 98 -8.09 -1.68 12.46
C ASP A 98 -6.81 -2.06 13.19
N ASN A 99 -6.63 -1.51 14.39
CA ASN A 99 -5.41 -1.67 15.21
C ASN A 99 -4.12 -1.42 14.41
N GLY A 100 -4.15 -0.46 13.49
CA GLY A 100 -3.06 -0.12 12.59
C GLY A 100 -2.87 -1.06 11.40
N THR A 101 -3.60 -2.18 11.30
CA THR A 101 -3.58 -3.03 10.10
C THR A 101 -4.48 -2.44 9.02
N ILE A 102 -3.96 -2.37 7.79
CA ILE A 102 -4.69 -1.86 6.63
C ILE A 102 -5.27 -3.05 5.86
N ALA A 103 -6.60 -3.08 5.74
CA ALA A 103 -7.33 -3.99 4.86
C ALA A 103 -8.00 -3.20 3.72
N HIS A 104 -8.25 -3.87 2.61
CA HIS A 104 -9.06 -3.34 1.50
C HIS A 104 -10.27 -4.24 1.30
N LYS A 105 -11.38 -3.65 0.85
CA LYS A 105 -12.64 -4.34 0.62
C LYS A 105 -12.49 -5.34 -0.51
N ILE A 106 -12.62 -6.61 -0.18
CA ILE A 106 -12.51 -7.69 -1.15
C ILE A 106 -13.72 -7.65 -2.09
N THR A 107 -13.46 -7.57 -3.39
CA THR A 107 -14.49 -7.57 -4.44
C THR A 107 -14.76 -8.97 -5.01
N SER A 108 -13.83 -9.91 -4.86
CA SER A 108 -13.89 -11.25 -5.46
C SER A 108 -13.25 -12.35 -4.60
N ALA A 109 -12.52 -13.32 -5.20
CA ALA A 109 -11.82 -14.43 -4.55
C ALA A 109 -10.86 -13.96 -3.42
N SER A 110 -10.12 -14.87 -2.78
CA SER A 110 -9.19 -14.56 -1.67
C SER A 110 -8.07 -13.58 -2.05
N GLN A 111 -8.43 -12.30 -2.17
CA GLN A 111 -7.53 -11.20 -2.47
C GLN A 111 -6.73 -10.85 -1.22
N ASN A 112 -5.46 -10.48 -1.41
CA ASN A 112 -4.56 -10.18 -0.30
C ASN A 112 -3.42 -9.24 -0.72
N TRP A 113 -2.75 -8.68 0.26
CA TRP A 113 -1.49 -7.98 0.09
C TRP A 113 -0.36 -8.97 -0.14
N PHE A 114 0.49 -8.67 -1.12
CA PHE A 114 1.69 -9.43 -1.43
C PHE A 114 2.92 -8.53 -1.47
N ALA A 115 4.01 -9.01 -0.88
CA ALA A 115 5.34 -8.46 -1.07
C ALA A 115 6.00 -9.26 -2.19
N CYS A 116 6.24 -8.63 -3.34
CA CYS A 116 6.73 -9.31 -4.54
C CYS A 116 8.12 -8.81 -4.93
N SER A 117 9.00 -9.72 -5.33
CA SER A 117 10.24 -9.36 -6.01
C SER A 117 9.91 -8.77 -7.39
N ASP A 118 10.38 -7.56 -7.65
CA ASP A 118 10.18 -6.86 -8.92
C ASP A 118 11.38 -5.97 -9.24
N ILE A 119 11.41 -5.39 -10.43
CA ILE A 119 12.42 -4.44 -10.87
C ILE A 119 11.78 -3.06 -11.01
N VAL A 120 12.19 -2.12 -10.17
CA VAL A 120 11.75 -0.72 -10.22
C VAL A 120 12.97 0.13 -10.58
N ASN A 121 12.88 0.91 -11.66
CA ASN A 121 13.98 1.76 -12.14
C ASN A 121 15.33 1.01 -12.28
N ASN A 122 15.29 -0.21 -12.83
CA ASN A 122 16.45 -1.12 -13.00
C ASN A 122 17.08 -1.62 -11.68
N VAL A 123 16.39 -1.50 -10.56
CA VAL A 123 16.85 -2.01 -9.25
C VAL A 123 15.92 -3.13 -8.78
N ALA A 124 16.50 -4.30 -8.51
CA ALA A 124 15.79 -5.41 -7.88
C ALA A 124 15.28 -4.97 -6.50
N SER A 125 13.97 -5.08 -6.30
CA SER A 125 13.26 -4.48 -5.18
C SER A 125 12.15 -5.40 -4.69
N THR A 126 11.68 -5.16 -3.47
CA THR A 126 10.41 -5.74 -2.99
C THR A 126 9.34 -4.67 -3.14
N VAL A 127 8.26 -4.99 -3.85
CA VAL A 127 7.16 -4.06 -4.15
C VAL A 127 5.86 -4.59 -3.56
N LEU A 128 5.07 -3.70 -2.99
CA LEU A 128 3.73 -4.04 -2.52
C LEU A 128 2.79 -4.22 -3.71
N LYS A 129 2.12 -5.37 -3.76
CA LYS A 129 1.15 -5.76 -4.77
C LYS A 129 -0.16 -6.18 -4.12
N TRP A 130 -1.24 -6.04 -4.88
CA TRP A 130 -2.52 -6.67 -4.59
C TRP A 130 -2.66 -7.89 -5.47
N GLY A 131 -3.15 -8.99 -4.92
CA GLY A 131 -3.14 -10.25 -5.64
C GLY A 131 -4.20 -11.21 -5.14
N VAL A 132 -4.26 -12.35 -5.80
CA VAL A 132 -5.16 -13.47 -5.52
C VAL A 132 -4.35 -14.76 -5.50
N PHE A 133 -4.66 -15.65 -4.55
CA PHE A 133 -4.06 -16.99 -4.53
C PHE A 133 -4.46 -17.79 -5.77
N ALA A 134 -3.62 -18.76 -6.13
CA ALA A 134 -3.95 -19.77 -7.14
C ALA A 134 -5.00 -20.75 -6.59
N SER A 135 -5.60 -21.54 -7.47
CA SER A 135 -6.65 -22.51 -7.10
C SER A 135 -6.15 -23.63 -6.18
N ASP A 136 -4.85 -23.89 -6.15
CA ASP A 136 -4.18 -24.83 -5.23
C ASP A 136 -3.79 -24.19 -3.89
N GLY A 137 -4.12 -22.90 -3.69
CA GLY A 137 -3.77 -22.12 -2.51
C GLY A 137 -2.36 -21.54 -2.54
N SER A 138 -1.58 -21.74 -3.62
CA SER A 138 -0.27 -21.12 -3.74
C SER A 138 -0.38 -19.61 -3.94
N PHE A 139 0.62 -18.86 -3.50
CA PHE A 139 0.73 -17.43 -3.81
C PHE A 139 1.33 -17.23 -5.21
N PRO A 140 1.14 -16.04 -5.82
CA PRO A 140 1.73 -15.70 -7.12
C PRO A 140 3.25 -15.85 -7.13
N VAL A 141 3.83 -16.21 -8.29
CA VAL A 141 5.28 -16.43 -8.43
C VAL A 141 6.06 -15.17 -8.05
N GLY A 142 7.10 -15.34 -7.23
CA GLY A 142 7.95 -14.23 -6.78
C GLY A 142 7.33 -13.36 -5.69
N CYS A 143 6.15 -13.72 -5.18
CA CYS A 143 5.44 -13.01 -4.13
C CYS A 143 5.41 -13.80 -2.83
N MET A 144 5.19 -13.10 -1.71
CA MET A 144 4.83 -13.70 -0.43
C MET A 144 3.67 -12.91 0.17
N PRO A 145 2.68 -13.55 0.81
CA PRO A 145 1.65 -12.84 1.56
C PRO A 145 2.28 -11.91 2.60
N THR A 146 1.77 -10.68 2.72
CA THR A 146 2.27 -9.69 3.66
C THR A 146 1.13 -9.03 4.43
N THR A 147 1.47 -8.43 5.58
CA THR A 147 0.60 -7.48 6.27
C THR A 147 1.07 -6.06 5.99
N VAL A 148 0.13 -5.15 5.73
CA VAL A 148 0.40 -3.71 5.64
C VAL A 148 -0.13 -3.06 6.90
N ILE A 149 0.71 -2.24 7.55
CA ILE A 149 0.33 -1.52 8.76
C ILE A 149 0.60 -0.03 8.60
N GLN A 150 -0.23 0.78 9.24
CA GLN A 150 0.01 2.17 9.55
C GLN A 150 0.77 2.28 10.88
N ASN A 151 1.85 3.05 10.88
CA ASN A 151 2.60 3.36 12.09
C ASN A 151 2.38 4.84 12.47
N PHE A 152 1.58 5.07 13.52
CA PHE A 152 1.16 6.41 13.96
C PHE A 152 2.22 7.21 14.72
N ASN A 153 3.33 6.58 15.11
CA ASN A 153 4.35 7.21 15.97
C ASN A 153 5.65 7.46 15.21
N VAL A 154 5.60 8.30 14.16
CA VAL A 154 6.82 8.83 13.52
C VAL A 154 7.20 10.14 14.20
N PRO A 155 8.25 10.20 15.04
CA PRO A 155 8.71 11.47 15.60
C PRO A 155 9.19 12.39 14.48
N GLY A 156 8.66 13.62 14.42
CA GLY A 156 9.10 14.65 13.47
C GLY A 156 8.16 14.93 12.30
N ILE A 157 7.10 14.14 12.08
CA ILE A 157 6.02 14.49 11.15
C ILE A 157 5.01 15.35 11.91
N ARG A 158 5.02 16.67 11.66
CA ARG A 158 4.02 17.60 12.21
C ARG A 158 2.65 17.24 11.62
N GLY A 159 1.75 16.68 12.44
CA GLY A 159 0.36 16.51 12.01
C GLY A 159 -0.54 15.63 12.87
N ALA A 160 -0.01 14.73 13.69
CA ALA A 160 -0.84 13.86 14.54
C ALA A 160 -0.83 14.35 15.99
N THR A 161 -1.65 15.36 16.30
CA THR A 161 -2.12 15.57 17.67
C THR A 161 -3.49 14.92 17.79
N SER A 162 -3.56 13.93 18.68
CA SER A 162 -4.77 13.40 19.32
C SER A 162 -5.69 14.48 19.85
#